data_AF-A0A192D0B5-F1
#
_entry.id   AF-A0A192D0B5-F1
#
_cell.length_a   1.000
_cell.length_b   1.000
_cell.length_c   1.000
_cell.angle_alpha   90.00
_cell.angle_beta   90.00
_cell.angle_gamma   90.00
#
_symmetry.space_group_name_H-M   'P 1'
#
loop_
_entity.id
_entity.type
_entity.pdbx_description
1 polymer ?
#
loop_
_entity_poly.entity_id
_entity_poly.type
_entity_poly.pdbx_seq_one_letter_code
_entity_poly.pdbx_strand_id
1 'polypeptide(L)'
;MLQGNRLRWIDLPGKDHAATARQSVAATLQGIEDRFNTAAVPDDCATLRQSTPTRARCTIHKETSPMTNPLKIANALVIAALATACAPAARNDEGAADTAAAVAPATTAAANAPVSHAAWAGKWVGVEGMFVEITPTEGGGYSLAMQSDLDTQGTYAGVDAPGGIAFERGGRQLLLKAATGDQTGLKYLAGKSDCLMVAEGEGYCRD
;
A
#
# COMPACT_ATOMS: atom_id res chain seq x y z
N MET A 1 19.66 29.49 1.85
CA MET A 1 19.58 28.88 0.50
C MET A 1 20.22 27.51 0.59
N LEU A 2 19.44 26.43 0.62
CA LEU A 2 19.95 25.06 0.67
C LEU A 2 20.47 24.68 -0.72
N GLN A 3 21.74 24.34 -0.83
CA GLN A 3 22.36 23.87 -2.07
C GLN A 3 21.69 22.54 -2.45
N GLY A 4 21.05 22.50 -3.62
CA GLY A 4 20.44 21.28 -4.16
C GLY A 4 21.49 20.17 -4.34
N ASN A 5 21.05 18.91 -4.21
CA ASN A 5 21.91 17.74 -4.38
C ASN A 5 22.60 17.78 -5.76
N ARG A 6 23.93 18.00 -5.77
CA ARG A 6 24.77 17.87 -6.97
C ARG A 6 25.02 16.39 -7.21
N LEU A 7 24.22 15.78 -8.08
CA LEU A 7 24.44 14.41 -8.56
C LEU A 7 25.44 14.43 -9.73
N ARG A 8 26.43 13.55 -9.70
CA ARG A 8 27.37 13.32 -10.81
C ARG A 8 27.04 11.99 -11.47
N TRP A 9 26.46 12.04 -12.67
CA TRP A 9 26.24 10.86 -13.50
C TRP A 9 27.54 10.46 -14.19
N ILE A 10 27.83 9.16 -14.23
CA ILE A 10 29.02 8.60 -14.87
C ILE A 10 28.53 7.59 -15.90
N ASP A 11 28.63 7.95 -17.18
CA ASP A 11 28.39 7.02 -18.29
C ASP A 11 29.63 6.17 -18.52
N LEU A 12 29.54 4.87 -18.22
CA LEU A 12 30.61 3.91 -18.42
C LEU A 12 30.38 3.13 -19.72
N PRO A 13 31.40 2.98 -20.59
CA PRO A 13 31.25 2.20 -21.82
C PRO A 13 31.22 0.70 -21.53
N GLY A 14 30.09 0.06 -21.84
CA GLY A 14 29.89 -1.40 -21.71
C GLY A 14 28.47 -1.81 -22.11
N LYS A 15 28.28 -3.04 -22.60
CA LYS A 15 26.94 -3.55 -23.01
C LYS A 15 26.28 -4.44 -21.95
N ASP A 16 27.01 -4.88 -20.93
CA ASP A 16 26.47 -5.75 -19.88
C ASP A 16 26.65 -5.16 -18.47
N HIS A 17 25.69 -5.45 -17.60
CA HIS A 17 25.62 -4.92 -16.24
C HIS A 17 26.82 -5.32 -15.37
N ALA A 18 27.42 -6.49 -15.61
CA ALA A 18 28.52 -6.97 -14.80
C ALA A 18 29.81 -6.21 -15.09
N ALA A 19 30.08 -5.86 -16.35
CA ALA A 19 31.20 -5.00 -16.74
C ALA A 19 31.04 -3.59 -16.17
N THR A 20 29.85 -2.99 -16.29
CA THR A 20 29.55 -1.66 -15.75
C THR A 20 29.73 -1.62 -14.23
N ALA A 21 29.26 -2.64 -13.51
CA ALA A 21 29.40 -2.72 -12.05
C ALA A 21 30.86 -2.81 -11.59
N ARG A 22 31.72 -3.55 -12.31
CA ARG A 22 33.15 -3.63 -11.97
C ARG A 22 33.87 -2.31 -12.24
N GLN A 23 33.51 -1.62 -13.32
CA GLN A 23 34.13 -0.34 -13.69
C GLN A 23 33.67 0.80 -12.77
N SER A 24 32.45 0.75 -12.23
CA SER A 24 31.94 1.80 -11.33
C SER A 24 32.60 1.80 -9.96
N VAL A 25 33.08 0.65 -9.46
CA VAL A 25 33.69 0.55 -8.12
C VAL A 25 34.87 1.51 -7.93
N ALA A 26 35.79 1.57 -8.91
CA ALA A 26 36.94 2.47 -8.83
C ALA A 26 36.53 3.95 -8.83
N ALA A 27 35.58 4.32 -9.70
CA ALA A 27 35.07 5.69 -9.79
C ALA A 27 34.29 6.12 -8.53
N THR A 28 33.53 5.20 -7.92
CA THR A 28 32.80 5.44 -6.67
C THR A 28 33.77 5.64 -5.51
N LEU A 29 34.77 4.77 -5.35
CA LEU A 29 35.76 4.92 -4.28
C LEU A 29 36.54 6.23 -4.40
N GLN A 30 36.91 6.63 -5.61
CA GLN A 30 37.59 7.90 -5.84
C GLN A 30 36.70 9.10 -5.52
N GLY A 31 35.41 9.07 -5.91
CA GLY A 31 34.47 10.15 -5.55
C GLY A 31 34.20 10.26 -4.04
N ILE A 32 34.26 9.14 -3.32
CA ILE A 32 34.18 9.12 -1.85
C ILE A 32 35.43 9.78 -1.26
N GLU A 33 36.60 9.37 -1.71
CA GLU A 33 37.90 9.91 -1.26
C GLU A 33 38.00 11.42 -1.49
N ASP A 34 37.60 11.89 -2.68
CA ASP A 34 37.59 13.31 -3.05
C ASP A 34 36.64 14.13 -2.16
N ARG A 35 35.50 13.55 -1.78
CA ARG A 35 34.52 14.20 -0.89
C ARG A 35 35.04 14.33 0.54
N PHE A 36 35.78 13.34 1.03
CA PHE A 36 36.30 13.33 2.39
C PHE A 36 37.60 14.13 2.54
N ASN A 37 38.43 14.22 1.50
CA ASN A 37 39.71 14.93 1.58
C ASN A 37 39.63 16.45 1.38
N THR A 38 38.43 17.04 1.25
CA THR A 38 38.19 18.49 1.19
C THR A 38 39.13 19.27 0.25
N ALA A 39 39.65 18.64 -0.81
CA ALA A 39 40.13 19.39 -1.95
C ALA A 39 38.88 19.83 -2.69
N ALA A 40 38.64 21.14 -2.80
CA ALA A 40 37.60 21.65 -3.68
C ALA A 40 37.76 20.95 -5.04
N VAL A 41 36.76 20.14 -5.41
CA VAL A 41 36.71 19.51 -6.72
C VAL A 41 36.82 20.66 -7.72
N PRO A 42 37.85 20.71 -8.57
CA PRO A 42 38.02 21.82 -9.50
C PRO A 42 36.79 21.86 -10.41
N ASP A 43 36.08 22.98 -10.42
CA ASP A 43 34.95 23.18 -11.33
C ASP A 43 35.44 22.94 -12.78
N ASP A 44 34.89 21.90 -13.37
CA ASP A 44 35.34 21.24 -14.57
C ASP A 44 34.99 22.07 -15.82
N CYS A 45 35.79 23.10 -16.05
CA CYS A 45 36.02 23.69 -17.37
C CYS A 45 37.45 24.23 -17.57
N ALA A 46 38.17 24.54 -16.48
CA ALA A 46 39.54 25.07 -16.57
C ALA A 46 40.59 23.97 -16.76
N THR A 47 40.41 22.80 -16.12
CA THR A 47 41.42 21.73 -16.08
C THR A 47 41.49 20.90 -17.36
N LEU A 48 40.41 20.83 -18.14
CA LEU A 48 40.37 20.11 -19.44
C LEU A 48 40.93 20.92 -20.61
N ARG A 49 41.21 22.22 -20.46
CA ARG A 49 41.84 23.05 -21.51
C ARG A 49 43.35 22.90 -21.60
N GLN A 50 43.99 22.33 -20.57
CA GLN A 50 45.46 22.29 -20.48
C GLN A 50 46.08 21.05 -21.11
N SER A 51 45.29 20.02 -21.44
CA SER A 51 45.83 18.71 -21.84
C SER A 51 45.59 18.31 -23.30
N THR A 52 44.86 19.07 -24.12
CA THR A 52 44.74 18.73 -25.57
C THR A 52 44.41 19.94 -26.46
N PRO A 53 45.09 20.13 -27.61
CA PRO A 53 44.87 21.28 -28.49
C PRO A 53 43.65 21.17 -29.42
N THR A 54 42.83 20.13 -29.34
CA THR A 54 41.75 19.91 -30.30
C THR A 54 40.38 20.10 -29.67
N ARG A 55 39.79 21.28 -29.94
CA ARG A 55 38.40 21.73 -29.70
C ARG A 55 37.40 20.63 -29.29
N ALA A 56 37.28 20.35 -27.99
CA ALA A 56 36.04 19.82 -27.43
C ALA A 56 35.14 21.02 -27.06
N ARG A 57 34.10 21.27 -27.86
CA ARG A 57 33.06 22.25 -27.50
C ARG A 57 32.11 21.58 -26.50
N CYS A 58 32.28 21.91 -25.23
CA CYS A 58 31.34 21.56 -24.18
C CYS A 58 30.07 22.43 -24.36
N THR A 59 28.97 21.82 -24.81
CA THR A 59 27.69 22.51 -24.99
C THR A 59 26.79 22.10 -23.83
N ILE A 60 26.51 23.04 -22.93
CA ILE A 60 25.58 22.81 -21.81
C ILE A 60 24.15 22.86 -22.37
N HIS A 61 23.50 21.71 -22.47
CA HIS A 61 22.07 21.64 -22.75
C HIS A 61 21.31 21.91 -21.46
N LYS A 62 20.71 23.10 -21.37
CA LYS A 62 19.71 23.44 -20.37
C LYS A 62 18.37 22.90 -20.86
N GLU A 63 17.95 21.73 -20.38
CA GLU A 63 16.63 21.19 -20.68
C GLU A 63 15.56 22.02 -19.95
N THR A 64 14.93 22.93 -20.67
CA THR A 64 13.67 23.57 -20.27
C THR A 64 12.59 23.12 -21.24
N SER A 65 11.87 22.06 -20.89
CA SER A 65 10.67 21.63 -21.62
C SER A 65 9.45 21.67 -20.70
N PRO A 66 8.55 22.66 -20.87
CA PRO A 66 7.16 22.53 -20.50
C PRO A 66 6.35 22.08 -21.73
N MET A 67 5.79 20.86 -21.70
CA MET A 67 4.72 20.48 -22.64
C MET A 67 3.45 20.13 -21.86
N THR A 68 2.61 21.15 -21.76
CA THR A 68 1.18 21.09 -21.56
C THR A 68 0.53 20.25 -22.65
N ASN A 69 -0.26 19.24 -22.28
CA ASN A 69 -1.18 18.57 -23.20
C ASN A 69 -2.51 18.28 -22.48
N PRO A 70 -3.60 19.04 -22.71
CA PRO A 70 -4.91 18.72 -22.20
C PRO A 70 -5.75 18.01 -23.28
N LEU A 71 -5.70 16.68 -23.33
CA LEU A 71 -6.65 15.93 -24.14
C LEU A 71 -7.91 15.64 -23.30
N LYS A 72 -8.93 16.47 -23.54
CA LYS A 72 -10.30 16.29 -23.06
C LYS A 72 -10.89 15.03 -23.69
N ILE A 73 -11.11 13.98 -22.89
CA ILE A 73 -11.95 12.85 -23.30
C ILE A 73 -13.30 13.03 -22.63
N ALA A 74 -14.32 13.05 -23.48
CA ALA A 74 -15.69 13.43 -23.21
C ALA A 74 -16.46 12.38 -22.38
N ASN A 75 -17.39 12.90 -21.58
CA ASN A 75 -18.48 12.18 -20.93
C ASN A 75 -19.26 11.30 -21.92
N ALA A 76 -19.49 10.05 -21.54
CA ALA A 76 -20.65 9.28 -22.01
C ALA A 76 -21.31 8.62 -20.80
N LEU A 77 -22.36 9.29 -20.33
CA LEU A 77 -23.33 8.83 -19.36
C LEU A 77 -24.25 7.79 -20.04
N VAL A 78 -24.24 6.54 -19.58
CA VAL A 78 -25.31 5.58 -19.91
C VAL A 78 -25.88 5.04 -18.60
N ILE A 79 -27.05 5.59 -18.25
CA ILE A 79 -27.93 5.10 -17.19
C ILE A 79 -28.78 4.00 -17.82
N ALA A 80 -28.70 2.79 -17.29
CA ALA A 80 -29.67 1.72 -17.56
C ALA A 80 -30.13 1.14 -16.22
N ALA A 81 -31.16 1.75 -15.66
CA ALA A 81 -31.92 1.22 -14.53
C ALA A 81 -32.96 0.23 -15.09
N LEU A 82 -32.82 -1.05 -14.75
CA LEU A 82 -33.88 -2.06 -14.90
C LEU A 82 -34.25 -2.55 -13.50
N ALA A 83 -35.15 -1.80 -12.87
CA ALA A 83 -35.88 -2.26 -11.71
C ALA A 83 -36.96 -3.23 -12.18
N THR A 84 -36.79 -4.52 -11.89
CA THR A 84 -37.91 -5.48 -11.95
C THR A 84 -38.16 -5.95 -10.53
N ALA A 85 -39.10 -5.27 -9.88
CA ALA A 85 -39.69 -5.68 -8.61
C ALA A 85 -40.53 -6.94 -8.84
N CYS A 86 -40.34 -7.98 -8.03
CA CYS A 86 -41.29 -9.08 -7.95
C CYS A 86 -41.32 -9.65 -6.54
N ALA A 87 -42.34 -9.26 -5.77
CA ALA A 87 -42.92 -10.02 -4.66
C ALA A 87 -44.28 -9.41 -4.31
N PRO A 88 -45.22 -10.15 -3.70
CA PRO A 88 -45.47 -11.59 -3.78
C PRO A 88 -46.95 -11.87 -4.16
N ALA A 89 -47.21 -12.96 -4.90
CA ALA A 89 -48.56 -13.49 -5.01
C ALA A 89 -48.76 -14.57 -3.94
N ALA A 90 -49.35 -14.18 -2.82
CA ALA A 90 -49.96 -15.12 -1.88
C ALA A 90 -51.17 -15.78 -2.56
N ARG A 91 -51.19 -17.12 -2.57
CA ARG A 91 -52.42 -17.89 -2.68
C ARG A 91 -52.40 -18.98 -1.62
N ASN A 92 -53.33 -18.84 -0.69
CA ASN A 92 -53.68 -19.82 0.31
C ASN A 92 -54.51 -20.90 -0.36
N ASP A 93 -54.13 -22.16 -0.17
CA ASP A 93 -55.01 -23.32 -0.33
C ASP A 93 -54.96 -24.10 1.00
N GLU A 94 -56.12 -24.18 1.66
CA GLU A 94 -56.35 -24.99 2.85
C GLU A 94 -56.90 -26.36 2.44
N GLY A 95 -56.39 -27.44 3.04
CA GLY A 95 -56.99 -28.77 2.89
C GLY A 95 -56.24 -29.93 3.57
N ALA A 96 -56.62 -30.22 4.82
CA ALA A 96 -56.54 -31.50 5.55
C ALA A 96 -55.26 -31.90 6.34
N ALA A 97 -55.32 -31.58 7.64
CA ALA A 97 -55.09 -32.42 8.84
C ALA A 97 -53.97 -33.49 8.88
N ASP A 98 -52.99 -33.27 9.77
CA ASP A 98 -52.84 -33.97 11.07
C ASP A 98 -51.36 -34.04 11.45
N THR A 99 -50.96 -33.29 12.49
CA THR A 99 -50.09 -33.71 13.61
C THR A 99 -49.75 -32.45 14.40
N ALA A 100 -50.13 -32.45 15.66
CA ALA A 100 -49.78 -31.44 16.64
C ALA A 100 -48.26 -31.36 16.86
N ALA A 101 -47.69 -30.18 16.63
CA ALA A 101 -46.53 -29.71 17.37
C ALA A 101 -46.75 -28.20 17.62
N ALA A 102 -46.95 -27.84 18.88
CA ALA A 102 -47.04 -26.46 19.31
C ALA A 102 -45.72 -25.76 18.99
N VAL A 103 -45.70 -24.98 17.91
CA VAL A 103 -44.64 -24.01 17.65
C VAL A 103 -44.99 -22.77 18.48
N ALA A 104 -44.41 -22.69 19.67
CA ALA A 104 -44.24 -21.41 20.34
C ALA A 104 -43.60 -20.43 19.32
N PRO A 105 -43.99 -19.15 19.28
CA PRO A 105 -43.25 -18.18 18.49
C PRO A 105 -41.82 -18.17 19.05
N ALA A 106 -40.89 -18.75 18.30
CA ALA A 106 -39.49 -18.58 18.56
C ALA A 106 -39.22 -17.10 18.37
N THR A 107 -39.07 -16.40 19.49
CA THR A 107 -38.58 -15.04 19.56
C THR A 107 -37.21 -15.01 18.87
N THR A 108 -37.16 -14.75 17.56
CA THR A 108 -35.92 -14.35 16.88
C THR A 108 -35.65 -12.89 17.21
N ALA A 109 -35.38 -12.65 18.49
CA ALA A 109 -34.66 -11.49 18.98
C ALA A 109 -33.38 -12.02 19.64
N ALA A 110 -32.61 -12.81 18.89
CA ALA A 110 -31.21 -13.05 19.24
C ALA A 110 -30.46 -11.75 18.91
N ALA A 111 -30.44 -10.89 19.92
CA ALA A 111 -29.63 -9.71 20.12
C ALA A 111 -28.59 -9.42 19.03
N ASN A 112 -28.80 -8.32 18.30
CA ASN A 112 -27.71 -7.51 17.75
C ASN A 112 -26.91 -6.94 18.93
N ALA A 113 -26.15 -7.78 19.62
CA ALA A 113 -25.07 -7.29 20.45
C ALA A 113 -24.06 -6.62 19.50
N PRO A 114 -23.55 -5.41 19.83
CA PRO A 114 -22.54 -4.77 19.02
C PRO A 114 -21.32 -5.70 18.93
N VAL A 115 -20.96 -6.09 17.70
CA VAL A 115 -19.70 -6.78 17.45
C VAL A 115 -18.59 -5.79 17.79
N SER A 116 -17.64 -6.19 18.65
CA SER A 116 -16.50 -5.36 19.01
C SER A 116 -15.20 -6.12 18.84
N HIS A 117 -14.22 -5.45 18.23
CA HIS A 117 -12.86 -5.93 18.07
C HIS A 117 -11.87 -5.15 18.94
N ALA A 118 -12.34 -4.51 20.02
CA ALA A 118 -11.47 -3.75 20.93
C ALA A 118 -10.34 -4.59 21.54
N ALA A 119 -10.52 -5.90 21.67
CA ALA A 119 -9.48 -6.83 22.11
C ALA A 119 -8.27 -6.91 21.16
N TRP A 120 -8.41 -6.47 19.89
CA TRP A 120 -7.30 -6.43 18.93
C TRP A 120 -6.39 -5.21 19.12
N ALA A 121 -6.70 -4.32 20.06
CA ALA A 121 -5.89 -3.13 20.33
C ALA A 121 -4.39 -3.45 20.52
N GLY A 122 -3.54 -2.51 20.13
CA GLY A 122 -2.07 -2.60 20.14
C GLY A 122 -1.46 -2.93 18.77
N LYS A 123 -0.16 -3.24 18.76
CA LYS A 123 0.62 -3.52 17.54
C LYS A 123 0.61 -5.00 17.14
N TRP A 124 0.45 -5.26 15.85
CA TRP A 124 0.58 -6.56 15.19
C TRP A 124 1.68 -6.46 14.14
N VAL A 125 2.51 -7.50 14.00
CA VAL A 125 3.75 -7.43 13.20
C VAL A 125 3.65 -8.34 11.98
N GLY A 126 3.94 -7.78 10.81
CA GLY A 126 4.06 -8.48 9.54
C GLY A 126 5.52 -8.71 9.14
N VAL A 127 5.72 -9.10 7.89
CA VAL A 127 7.07 -9.31 7.34
C VAL A 127 7.76 -7.98 7.04
N GLU A 128 9.09 -7.97 7.07
CA GLU A 128 9.91 -6.85 6.57
C GLU A 128 9.57 -5.46 7.18
N GLY A 129 9.12 -5.43 8.44
CA GLY A 129 8.78 -4.20 9.14
C GLY A 129 7.34 -3.71 8.92
N MET A 130 6.53 -4.46 8.17
CA MET A 130 5.08 -4.22 8.09
C MET A 130 4.43 -4.35 9.46
N PHE A 131 3.40 -3.54 9.71
CA PHE A 131 2.64 -3.62 10.96
C PHE A 131 1.26 -3.01 10.81
N VAL A 132 0.37 -3.37 11.74
CA VAL A 132 -0.82 -2.57 12.07
C VAL A 132 -0.86 -2.32 13.57
N GLU A 133 -1.04 -1.07 13.98
CA GLU A 133 -1.30 -0.68 15.36
C GLU A 133 -2.72 -0.16 15.47
N ILE A 134 -3.50 -0.81 16.31
CA ILE A 134 -4.93 -0.58 16.47
C ILE A 134 -5.13 0.17 17.78
N THR A 135 -5.68 1.38 17.70
CA THR A 135 -6.00 2.21 18.86
C THR A 135 -7.51 2.49 18.88
N PRO A 136 -8.25 2.01 19.90
CA PRO A 136 -9.65 2.41 20.07
C PRO A 136 -9.78 3.93 20.22
N THR A 137 -10.85 4.50 19.68
CA THR A 137 -11.14 5.94 19.70
C THR A 137 -12.36 6.25 20.56
N GLU A 138 -12.43 7.48 21.06
CA GLU A 138 -13.62 8.00 21.72
C GLU A 138 -14.77 8.07 20.69
N GLY A 139 -15.79 7.24 20.87
CA GLY A 139 -16.89 7.07 19.90
C GLY A 139 -17.04 5.66 19.33
N GLY A 140 -16.19 4.71 19.75
CA GLY A 140 -16.35 3.29 19.41
C GLY A 140 -15.78 2.87 18.05
N GLY A 141 -14.97 3.73 17.42
CA GLY A 141 -14.16 3.37 16.23
C GLY A 141 -12.70 3.08 16.58
N TYR A 142 -11.87 2.95 15.57
CA TYR A 142 -10.44 2.66 15.69
C TYR A 142 -9.60 3.62 14.84
N SER A 143 -8.40 3.95 15.32
CA SER A 143 -7.31 4.48 14.52
C SER A 143 -6.37 3.33 14.19
N LEU A 144 -6.12 3.11 12.90
CA LEU A 144 -5.29 2.02 12.40
C LEU A 144 -4.03 2.60 11.76
N ALA A 145 -2.93 2.65 12.51
CA ALA A 145 -1.64 3.03 11.95
C ALA A 145 -1.00 1.81 11.29
N MET A 146 -0.79 1.84 9.98
CA MET A 146 -0.32 0.70 9.19
C MET A 146 0.92 1.03 8.37
N GLN A 147 1.83 0.06 8.29
CA GLN A 147 2.81 -0.09 7.22
C GLN A 147 2.41 -1.34 6.44
N SER A 148 1.80 -1.14 5.26
CA SER A 148 1.10 -2.19 4.50
C SER A 148 1.98 -2.91 3.48
N ASP A 149 3.11 -2.30 3.14
CA ASP A 149 4.21 -2.84 2.33
C ASP A 149 5.46 -1.98 2.63
N LEU A 150 6.53 -2.03 1.83
CA LEU A 150 7.77 -1.28 2.08
C LEU A 150 7.67 0.22 1.78
N ASP A 151 6.65 0.65 1.03
CA ASP A 151 6.52 2.02 0.51
C ASP A 151 5.23 2.72 1.00
N THR A 152 4.28 1.96 1.54
CA THR A 152 2.95 2.44 1.91
C THR A 152 2.75 2.43 3.42
N GLN A 153 2.84 3.62 4.01
CA GLN A 153 2.49 3.87 5.41
C GLN A 153 1.31 4.84 5.49
N GLY A 154 0.41 4.63 6.45
CA GLY A 154 -0.70 5.56 6.68
C GLY A 154 -1.49 5.26 7.95
N THR A 155 -2.39 6.17 8.29
CA THR A 155 -3.35 6.00 9.39
C THR A 155 -4.76 6.03 8.83
N TYR A 156 -5.58 5.04 9.21
CA TYR A 156 -6.92 4.86 8.69
C TYR A 156 -7.95 4.83 9.82
N ALA A 157 -9.12 5.42 9.58
CA ALA A 157 -10.26 5.28 10.48
C ALA A 157 -10.92 3.92 10.25
N GLY A 158 -11.05 3.15 11.33
CA GLY A 158 -11.70 1.85 11.35
C GLY A 158 -13.01 1.88 12.13
N VAL A 159 -13.94 1.02 11.75
CA VAL A 159 -15.20 0.79 12.47
C VAL A 159 -15.45 -0.71 12.61
N ASP A 160 -16.12 -1.12 13.69
CA ASP A 160 -16.55 -2.50 13.84
C ASP A 160 -17.48 -2.91 12.70
N ALA A 161 -17.22 -4.09 12.14
CA ALA A 161 -18.02 -4.72 11.11
C ALA A 161 -18.13 -6.23 11.38
N PRO A 162 -19.10 -6.93 10.78
CA PRO A 162 -19.14 -8.39 10.85
C PRO A 162 -17.83 -8.99 10.32
N GLY A 163 -17.12 -9.73 11.19
CA GLY A 163 -15.88 -10.42 10.85
C GLY A 163 -14.59 -9.60 10.94
N GLY A 164 -14.63 -8.31 11.33
CA GLY A 164 -13.42 -7.53 11.55
C GLY A 164 -13.63 -6.03 11.69
N ILE A 165 -12.57 -5.27 11.42
CA ILE A 165 -12.58 -3.80 11.42
C ILE A 165 -12.61 -3.34 9.95
N ALA A 166 -13.69 -2.69 9.54
CA ALA A 166 -13.82 -2.11 8.21
C ALA A 166 -13.12 -0.74 8.17
N PHE A 167 -12.40 -0.45 7.09
CA PHE A 167 -11.69 0.83 6.90
C PHE A 167 -11.53 1.14 5.41
N GLU A 168 -11.35 2.43 5.09
CA GLU A 168 -11.11 2.87 3.72
C GLU A 168 -9.62 3.15 3.49
N ARG A 169 -9.06 2.62 2.38
CA ARG A 169 -7.70 2.96 1.92
C ARG A 169 -7.68 3.14 0.41
N GLY A 170 -7.31 4.34 -0.04
CA GLY A 170 -7.23 4.66 -1.46
C GLY A 170 -8.57 4.52 -2.19
N GLY A 171 -9.67 4.96 -1.57
CA GLY A 171 -11.02 4.89 -2.15
C GLY A 171 -11.65 3.49 -2.15
N ARG A 172 -11.01 2.51 -1.53
CA ARG A 172 -11.51 1.13 -1.41
C ARG A 172 -11.86 0.81 0.03
N GLN A 173 -13.05 0.24 0.22
CA GLN A 173 -13.41 -0.38 1.48
C GLN A 173 -12.70 -1.72 1.65
N LEU A 174 -12.03 -1.88 2.78
CA LEU A 174 -11.26 -3.05 3.18
C LEU A 174 -11.73 -3.54 4.54
N LEU A 175 -11.35 -4.77 4.88
CA LEU A 175 -11.66 -5.39 6.15
C LEU A 175 -10.38 -5.98 6.74
N LEU A 176 -9.97 -5.48 7.89
CA LEU A 176 -8.95 -6.13 8.72
C LEU A 176 -9.65 -7.23 9.51
N LYS A 177 -9.34 -8.49 9.23
CA LYS A 177 -10.03 -9.66 9.78
C LYS A 177 -9.05 -10.62 10.46
N ALA A 178 -9.57 -11.46 11.35
CA ALA A 178 -8.80 -12.58 11.90
C ALA A 178 -8.37 -13.56 10.81
N ALA A 179 -7.18 -14.12 10.99
CA ALA A 179 -6.56 -15.10 10.10
C ALA A 179 -5.57 -15.98 10.87
N THR A 180 -5.14 -17.07 10.25
CA THR A 180 -3.90 -17.75 10.59
C THR A 180 -2.76 -17.24 9.72
N GLY A 181 -1.53 -17.48 10.15
CA GLY A 181 -0.34 -17.17 9.39
C GLY A 181 -0.32 -17.85 8.02
N ASP A 182 -0.84 -19.07 7.93
CA ASP A 182 -0.96 -19.78 6.65
C ASP A 182 -1.96 -19.10 5.70
N GLN A 183 -3.07 -18.57 6.23
CA GLN A 183 -4.06 -17.84 5.43
C GLN A 183 -3.53 -16.50 4.90
N THR A 184 -2.49 -15.93 5.52
CA THR A 184 -1.87 -14.69 5.03
C THR A 184 -1.09 -14.91 3.73
N GLY A 185 -0.69 -16.14 3.40
CA GLY A 185 0.22 -16.45 2.30
C GLY A 185 1.68 -16.07 2.57
N LEU A 186 2.01 -15.56 3.77
CA LEU A 186 3.35 -15.09 4.12
C LEU A 186 4.13 -16.19 4.85
N LYS A 187 5.20 -16.69 4.23
CA LYS A 187 6.02 -17.79 4.74
C LYS A 187 6.56 -17.56 6.17
N TYR A 188 6.92 -16.34 6.51
CA TYR A 188 7.43 -15.99 7.85
C TYR A 188 6.36 -16.04 8.94
N LEU A 189 5.08 -15.97 8.56
CA LEU A 189 3.96 -16.05 9.47
C LEU A 189 3.39 -17.47 9.57
N ALA A 190 3.75 -18.37 8.65
CA ALA A 190 3.24 -19.73 8.57
C ALA A 190 3.28 -20.48 9.93
N GLY A 191 2.21 -21.21 10.23
CA GLY A 191 2.02 -21.92 11.50
C GLY A 191 1.58 -21.07 12.70
N LYS A 192 1.54 -19.72 12.59
CA LYS A 192 0.95 -18.86 13.63
C LYS A 192 -0.57 -18.87 13.55
N SER A 193 -1.25 -18.78 14.70
CA SER A 193 -2.72 -18.79 14.76
C SER A 193 -3.33 -17.45 15.16
N ASP A 194 -2.58 -16.58 15.84
CA ASP A 194 -3.05 -15.26 16.25
C ASP A 194 -2.59 -14.21 15.24
N CYS A 195 -3.35 -14.10 14.14
CA CYS A 195 -3.03 -13.17 13.07
C CYS A 195 -4.26 -12.38 12.63
N LEU A 196 -3.98 -11.22 12.05
CA LEU A 196 -4.90 -10.40 11.29
C LEU A 196 -4.43 -10.30 9.85
N MET A 197 -5.34 -10.13 8.91
CA MET A 197 -5.01 -9.86 7.52
C MET A 197 -6.02 -8.90 6.88
N VAL A 198 -5.56 -8.17 5.88
CA VAL A 198 -6.41 -7.37 4.99
C VAL A 198 -6.64 -8.12 3.68
N ALA A 199 -5.57 -8.68 3.13
CA ALA A 199 -5.56 -9.49 1.91
C ALA A 199 -4.43 -10.52 1.98
N GLU A 200 -4.41 -11.47 1.05
CA GLU A 200 -3.24 -12.33 0.88
C GLU A 200 -2.00 -11.47 0.56
N GLY A 201 -0.88 -11.77 1.21
CA GLY A 201 0.33 -10.95 1.17
C GLY A 201 0.34 -9.76 2.13
N GLU A 202 -0.77 -9.46 2.81
CA GLU A 202 -0.87 -8.39 3.81
C GLU A 202 -1.44 -8.93 5.12
N GLY A 203 -0.56 -9.54 5.91
CA GLY A 203 -0.87 -10.16 7.20
C GLY A 203 0.06 -9.70 8.32
N TYR A 204 -0.47 -9.73 9.54
CA TYR A 204 0.19 -9.28 10.76
C TYR A 204 -0.15 -10.25 11.89
N CYS A 205 0.84 -10.81 12.58
CA CYS A 205 0.60 -11.72 13.68
C CYS A 205 1.09 -11.16 15.02
N ARG A 206 0.56 -11.73 16.08
CA ARG A 206 1.14 -11.74 17.42
C ARG A 206 1.50 -13.19 17.75
N ASP A 207 2.62 -13.36 18.45
CA ASP A 207 3.12 -14.62 19.04
C ASP A 207 3.01 -15.89 18.16
#